data_AF-A0A3D2C2H3-F1
#
_entry.id   AF-A0A3D2C2H3-F1
#
_cell.length_a   1.000
_cell.length_b   1.000
_cell.length_c   1.000
_cell.angle_alpha   90.00
_cell.angle_beta   90.00
_cell.angle_gamma   90.00
#
_symmetry.space_group_name_H-M   'P 1'
#
loop_
_entity.id
_entity.type
_entity.pdbx_description
1 polymer ?
#
loop_
_entity_poly.entity_id
_entity_poly.type
_entity_poly.pdbx_seq_one_letter_code
_entity_poly.pdbx_strand_id
1 'polypeptide(L)'
;MSAAQATGDPVKRIIPLFVPFLAVGCFPEVEVKSDALGTIGDGPDGLDDGPDGEADRDADGDGFPASEDCDDTDPAVSPNADEICDGIDNDCDGEIDPDTAVDATDWFTDADADGYGTADDGGRACTPPDGSAPVAGDCDDGNRTIHPDAEEVCDNIDNDCDGRIDAEDDSIDQALLTTFYADTDGDG
;
A
#
# COMPACT_ATOMS: atom_id res chain seq x y z
N MET A 1 -20.46 43.43 -26.49
CA MET A 1 -21.71 44.20 -26.68
C MET A 1 -22.85 43.22 -26.85
N SER A 2 -24.02 43.55 -26.31
CA SER A 2 -25.25 42.75 -26.23
C SER A 2 -25.24 41.71 -25.09
N ALA A 3 -25.73 42.01 -23.88
CA ALA A 3 -27.13 42.28 -23.47
C ALA A 3 -28.04 41.06 -23.72
N ALA A 4 -28.98 40.67 -22.87
CA ALA A 4 -29.34 40.88 -21.46
C ALA A 4 -30.65 40.09 -21.27
N GLN A 5 -30.85 39.51 -20.07
CA GLN A 5 -32.11 39.22 -19.39
C GLN A 5 -33.36 38.68 -20.13
N ALA A 6 -33.88 37.58 -19.61
CA ALA A 6 -35.31 37.39 -19.37
C ALA A 6 -35.48 36.42 -18.17
N THR A 7 -35.93 36.91 -16.99
CA THR A 7 -37.27 36.66 -16.38
C THR A 7 -37.53 35.17 -16.09
N GLY A 8 -37.66 34.66 -14.86
CA GLY A 8 -38.53 35.08 -13.77
C GLY A 8 -39.59 34.00 -13.50
N ASP A 9 -39.62 33.48 -12.25
CA ASP A 9 -40.67 32.71 -11.56
C ASP A 9 -40.98 31.23 -11.89
N PRO A 10 -41.56 30.43 -10.95
CA PRO A 10 -41.76 30.63 -9.50
C PRO A 10 -41.23 29.49 -8.61
N VAL A 11 -40.95 29.86 -7.35
CA VAL A 11 -40.62 28.97 -6.23
C VAL A 11 -41.76 28.00 -5.95
N LYS A 12 -41.60 26.72 -6.32
CA LYS A 12 -42.54 25.66 -5.93
C LYS A 12 -42.16 25.14 -4.54
N ARG A 13 -42.70 25.79 -3.51
CA ARG A 13 -42.74 25.28 -2.14
C ARG A 13 -43.52 23.96 -2.14
N ILE A 14 -42.81 22.84 -2.01
CA ILE A 14 -43.41 21.54 -1.73
C ILE A 14 -43.43 21.38 -0.21
N ILE A 15 -44.65 21.33 0.31
CA ILE A 15 -45.01 21.13 1.71
C ILE A 15 -44.56 19.72 2.12
N PRO A 16 -43.79 19.53 3.22
CA PRO A 16 -43.48 18.19 3.68
C PRO A 16 -44.75 17.52 4.20
N LEU A 17 -45.13 16.42 3.55
CA LEU A 17 -46.23 15.56 3.96
C LEU A 17 -45.82 14.85 5.25
N PHE A 18 -46.39 15.29 6.37
CA PHE A 18 -46.25 14.68 7.68
C PHE A 18 -46.89 13.27 7.63
N VAL A 19 -46.06 12.23 7.53
CA VAL A 19 -46.52 10.84 7.68
C VAL A 19 -46.40 10.49 9.16
N PRO A 20 -47.51 10.20 9.87
CA PRO A 20 -47.43 9.76 11.25
C PRO A 20 -46.90 8.32 11.26
N PHE A 21 -45.64 8.17 11.70
CA PHE A 21 -45.07 6.89 12.08
C PHE A 21 -45.82 6.39 13.32
N LEU A 22 -46.89 5.62 13.09
CA LEU A 22 -47.50 4.80 14.12
C LEU A 22 -46.64 3.54 14.26
N ALA A 23 -45.61 3.62 15.10
CA ALA A 23 -44.82 2.48 15.50
C ALA A 23 -45.69 1.56 16.37
N VAL A 24 -46.34 0.57 15.75
CA VAL A 24 -46.80 -0.63 16.45
C VAL A 24 -45.61 -1.59 16.49
N GLY A 25 -44.75 -1.37 17.48
CA GLY A 25 -43.65 -2.27 17.80
C GLY A 25 -44.17 -3.53 18.49
N CYS A 26 -43.57 -4.67 18.16
CA CYS A 26 -43.47 -5.80 19.05
C CYS A 26 -42.12 -5.62 19.78
N PHE A 27 -42.15 -5.01 20.95
CA PHE A 27 -41.01 -4.97 21.86
C PHE A 27 -41.45 -5.62 23.18
N PRO A 28 -40.70 -6.60 23.71
CA PRO A 28 -40.92 -7.06 25.07
C PRO A 28 -40.57 -5.93 26.03
N GLU A 29 -41.58 -5.54 26.82
CA GLU A 29 -41.50 -4.63 27.95
C GLU A 29 -40.70 -5.33 29.07
N VAL A 30 -39.41 -4.99 29.20
CA VAL A 30 -38.60 -5.45 30.33
C VAL A 30 -38.68 -4.40 31.42
N GLU A 31 -39.44 -4.71 32.45
CA GLU A 31 -39.55 -3.94 33.69
C GLU A 31 -38.17 -3.82 34.35
N VAL A 32 -37.68 -2.60 34.54
CA VAL A 32 -36.47 -2.34 35.33
C VAL A 32 -36.87 -2.42 36.80
N LYS A 33 -36.56 -3.55 37.46
CA LYS A 33 -36.59 -3.64 38.91
C LYS A 33 -35.41 -2.87 39.47
N SER A 34 -35.70 -1.68 39.98
CA SER A 34 -34.81 -0.93 40.85
C SER A 34 -34.76 -1.64 42.21
N ASP A 35 -33.73 -2.45 42.46
CA ASP A 35 -33.35 -2.86 43.81
C ASP A 35 -31.90 -3.38 43.84
N ALA A 36 -31.20 -2.99 44.91
CA ALA A 36 -29.90 -3.49 45.38
C ALA A 36 -28.62 -2.87 44.78
N LEU A 37 -28.30 -1.69 45.32
CA LEU A 37 -26.96 -1.35 45.82
C LEU A 37 -26.32 -2.58 46.51
N GLY A 38 -25.27 -3.18 45.94
CA GLY A 38 -24.62 -4.36 46.51
C GLY A 38 -23.37 -4.83 45.76
N THR A 39 -22.21 -4.43 46.30
CA THR A 39 -20.86 -5.01 46.18
C THR A 39 -20.21 -5.13 44.79
N ILE A 40 -19.12 -4.38 44.63
CA ILE A 40 -17.96 -4.66 43.78
C ILE A 40 -17.66 -6.17 43.76
N GLY A 41 -17.77 -6.76 42.58
CA GLY A 41 -17.25 -8.10 42.30
C GLY A 41 -15.87 -7.91 41.70
N ASP A 42 -14.85 -8.10 42.52
CA ASP A 42 -13.47 -8.30 42.06
C ASP A 42 -13.45 -9.57 41.19
N GLY A 43 -13.34 -9.37 39.88
CA GLY A 43 -13.05 -10.42 38.91
C GLY A 43 -11.56 -10.78 38.91
N PRO A 44 -11.16 -11.91 38.32
CA PRO A 44 -9.75 -12.33 38.24
C PRO A 44 -8.98 -11.66 37.09
N ASP A 45 -9.49 -10.55 36.57
CA ASP A 45 -8.89 -9.66 35.59
C ASP A 45 -8.07 -8.59 36.32
N GLY A 46 -6.77 -8.52 36.02
CA GLY A 46 -5.76 -7.75 36.76
C GLY A 46 -5.86 -6.23 36.67
N LEU A 47 -7.02 -5.67 36.98
CA LEU A 47 -7.20 -4.24 37.20
C LEU A 47 -6.94 -3.95 38.68
N ASP A 48 -5.68 -3.62 38.95
CA ASP A 48 -5.25 -2.98 40.20
C ASP A 48 -5.89 -1.57 40.30
N ASP A 49 -7.15 -1.53 40.74
CA ASP A 49 -7.84 -0.30 41.13
C ASP A 49 -7.32 0.19 42.50
N GLY A 50 -6.05 0.61 42.51
CA GLY A 50 -5.45 1.40 43.59
C GLY A 50 -5.84 2.88 43.48
N PRO A 51 -6.29 3.55 44.57
CA PRO A 51 -6.68 4.96 44.55
C PRO A 51 -5.50 5.90 44.88
N ASP A 52 -4.33 5.66 44.29
CA ASP A 52 -3.11 6.44 44.51
C ASP A 52 -2.34 6.75 43.21
N GLY A 53 -2.73 7.81 42.51
CA GLY A 53 -1.79 8.69 41.82
C GLY A 53 -1.04 8.10 40.61
N GLU A 54 -1.75 8.05 39.49
CA GLU A 54 -1.29 7.66 38.16
C GLU A 54 -0.15 8.53 37.61
N ALA A 55 0.85 7.89 37.02
CA ALA A 55 1.75 8.53 36.04
C ALA A 55 2.39 7.56 35.02
N ASP A 56 2.09 6.26 35.05
CA ASP A 56 2.78 5.28 34.19
C ASP A 56 1.89 4.06 34.00
N ARG A 57 0.71 4.27 33.42
CA ARG A 57 -0.20 3.18 33.06
C ARG A 57 0.16 2.70 31.66
N ASP A 58 0.11 1.39 31.51
CA ASP A 58 0.19 0.65 30.24
C ASP A 58 -1.28 0.35 29.87
N ALA A 59 -1.84 1.15 28.95
CA ALA A 59 -3.27 1.12 28.67
C ALA A 59 -3.66 0.12 27.58
N ASP A 60 -2.73 -0.31 26.73
CA ASP A 60 -2.98 -1.30 25.67
C ASP A 60 -2.41 -2.71 25.96
N GLY A 61 -1.58 -2.85 26.99
CA GLY A 61 -1.06 -4.11 27.49
C GLY A 61 0.12 -4.66 26.71
N ASP A 62 0.86 -3.82 25.98
CA ASP A 62 2.07 -4.19 25.23
C ASP A 62 3.31 -4.43 26.12
N GLY A 63 3.21 -4.03 27.41
CA GLY A 63 4.27 -4.16 28.41
C GLY A 63 5.16 -2.92 28.55
N PHE A 64 4.83 -1.83 27.88
CA PHE A 64 5.44 -0.52 28.01
C PHE A 64 4.46 0.46 28.63
N PRO A 65 4.93 1.36 29.50
CA PRO A 65 4.05 2.36 30.05
C PRO A 65 3.98 3.59 29.14
N ALA A 66 2.91 4.38 29.26
CA ALA A 66 2.66 5.60 28.50
C ALA A 66 3.79 6.65 28.44
N SER A 67 4.83 6.53 29.28
CA SER A 67 5.99 7.43 29.25
C SER A 67 7.09 7.00 28.29
N GLU A 68 7.11 5.72 27.89
CA GLU A 68 8.05 5.13 26.93
C GLU A 68 7.36 4.74 25.62
N ASP A 69 6.04 4.51 25.64
CA ASP A 69 5.23 4.23 24.46
C ASP A 69 4.67 5.51 23.82
N CYS A 70 4.90 5.65 22.52
CA CYS A 70 4.45 6.77 21.71
C CYS A 70 2.97 6.70 21.33
N ASP A 71 2.32 5.54 21.41
CA ASP A 71 0.86 5.35 21.28
C ASP A 71 0.33 4.27 22.25
N ASP A 72 0.14 4.65 23.51
CA ASP A 72 -0.45 3.88 24.64
C ASP A 72 -1.92 3.46 24.42
N THR A 73 -2.38 3.38 23.17
CA THR A 73 -3.70 2.88 22.80
C THR A 73 -3.65 1.78 21.74
N ASP A 74 -2.47 1.49 21.18
CA ASP A 74 -2.26 0.48 20.15
C ASP A 74 -1.08 -0.45 20.52
N PRO A 75 -1.35 -1.70 20.92
CA PRO A 75 -0.29 -2.60 21.38
C PRO A 75 0.63 -3.10 20.25
N ALA A 76 0.43 -2.63 19.02
CA ALA A 76 1.36 -2.82 17.90
C ALA A 76 2.42 -1.70 17.80
N VAL A 77 2.26 -0.60 18.53
CA VAL A 77 3.20 0.53 18.59
C VAL A 77 3.87 0.48 19.95
N SER A 78 5.19 0.30 19.98
CA SER A 78 5.95 0.15 21.22
C SER A 78 7.46 0.21 20.96
N PRO A 79 8.32 0.55 21.93
CA PRO A 79 9.78 0.58 21.76
C PRO A 79 10.48 -0.70 21.26
N ASN A 80 9.78 -1.83 21.18
CA ASN A 80 10.30 -3.11 20.65
C ASN A 80 9.53 -3.60 19.42
N ALA A 81 8.61 -2.82 18.86
CA ALA A 81 7.92 -3.19 17.63
C ALA A 81 8.90 -3.22 16.45
N ASP A 82 8.52 -3.91 15.39
CA ASP A 82 9.21 -3.80 14.10
C ASP A 82 8.61 -2.61 13.34
N GLU A 83 9.45 -1.73 12.79
CA GLU A 83 9.03 -0.69 11.86
C GLU A 83 8.41 -1.26 10.58
N ILE A 84 7.25 -0.73 10.19
CA ILE A 84 6.58 -1.04 8.93
C ILE A 84 6.25 0.24 8.16
N CYS A 85 6.14 0.15 6.84
CA CYS A 85 5.85 1.28 5.96
C CYS A 85 4.36 1.69 5.98
N ASP A 86 3.85 2.15 7.12
CA ASP A 86 2.44 2.53 7.31
C ASP A 86 2.21 4.02 7.66
N GLY A 87 3.28 4.80 7.81
CA GLY A 87 3.26 6.21 8.16
C GLY A 87 3.20 6.49 9.67
N ILE A 88 3.42 5.48 10.49
CA ILE A 88 3.48 5.53 11.95
C ILE A 88 4.93 5.23 12.38
N ASP A 89 5.35 5.80 13.50
CA ASP A 89 6.55 5.40 14.23
C ASP A 89 6.13 4.21 15.11
N ASN A 90 6.32 2.99 14.64
CA ASN A 90 5.85 1.78 15.32
C ASN A 90 6.78 1.42 16.48
N ASP A 91 8.09 1.69 16.36
CA ASP A 91 9.11 1.33 17.34
C ASP A 91 9.50 2.47 18.29
N CYS A 92 8.78 3.60 18.22
CA CYS A 92 8.91 4.78 19.07
C CYS A 92 10.33 5.35 19.15
N ASP A 93 11.16 5.17 18.12
CA ASP A 93 12.53 5.67 18.07
C ASP A 93 12.63 7.11 17.51
N GLY A 94 11.53 7.62 16.95
CA GLY A 94 11.38 8.95 16.39
C GLY A 94 11.63 9.05 14.88
N GLU A 95 11.96 7.95 14.21
CA GLU A 95 11.90 7.81 12.76
C GLU A 95 10.52 7.30 12.34
N ILE A 96 10.04 7.73 11.17
CA ILE A 96 8.78 7.23 10.59
C ILE A 96 9.14 6.59 9.26
N ASP A 97 8.72 5.34 9.06
CA ASP A 97 8.95 4.57 7.84
C ASP A 97 10.44 4.58 7.37
N PRO A 98 11.42 4.23 8.22
CA PRO A 98 12.82 4.22 7.81
C PRO A 98 13.11 3.12 6.77
N ASP A 99 14.20 3.26 6.01
CA ASP A 99 14.62 2.26 5.00
C ASP A 99 14.94 0.87 5.60
N THR A 100 15.04 0.80 6.94
CA THR A 100 15.20 -0.44 7.71
C THR A 100 13.89 -1.15 8.04
N ALA A 101 12.73 -0.54 7.75
CA ALA A 101 11.42 -1.13 7.96
C ALA A 101 11.33 -2.52 7.31
N VAL A 102 10.63 -3.44 7.97
CA VAL A 102 10.67 -4.87 7.60
C VAL A 102 10.05 -5.14 6.23
N ASP A 103 9.11 -4.30 5.80
CA ASP A 103 8.41 -4.34 4.51
C ASP A 103 8.89 -3.27 3.53
N ALA A 104 10.00 -2.58 3.81
CA ALA A 104 10.65 -1.68 2.85
C ALA A 104 10.96 -2.41 1.53
N THR A 105 10.60 -1.76 0.43
CA THR A 105 10.74 -2.31 -0.93
C THR A 105 12.12 -1.99 -1.49
N ASP A 106 12.73 -2.93 -2.22
CA ASP A 106 13.94 -2.66 -2.99
C ASP A 106 13.61 -1.81 -4.24
N TRP A 107 14.36 -0.74 -4.43
CA TRP A 107 14.25 0.16 -5.57
C TRP A 107 15.57 0.20 -6.33
N PHE A 108 15.49 0.20 -7.66
CA PHE A 108 16.62 0.19 -8.58
C PHE A 108 16.57 1.44 -9.46
N THR A 109 17.72 2.03 -9.77
CA THR A 109 17.80 3.18 -10.68
C THR A 109 17.21 2.82 -12.04
N ASP A 110 16.26 3.62 -12.49
CA ASP A 110 15.49 3.48 -13.74
C ASP A 110 15.57 4.82 -14.49
N ALA A 111 16.64 4.98 -15.25
CA ALA A 111 17.00 6.24 -15.91
C ALA A 111 16.19 6.48 -17.19
N ASP A 112 15.68 5.43 -17.82
CA ASP A 112 14.85 5.55 -19.01
C ASP A 112 13.33 5.50 -18.73
N ALA A 113 12.93 5.10 -17.52
CA ALA A 113 11.59 5.04 -16.98
C ALA A 113 10.68 3.95 -17.60
N ASP A 114 11.22 2.78 -17.92
CA ASP A 114 10.45 1.64 -18.44
C ASP A 114 9.84 0.73 -17.36
N GLY A 115 10.25 0.90 -16.10
CA GLY A 115 9.76 0.14 -14.95
C GLY A 115 10.68 -1.01 -14.51
N TYR A 116 11.85 -1.14 -15.13
CA TYR A 116 12.96 -1.97 -14.70
C TYR A 116 14.14 -1.08 -14.36
N GLY A 117 14.95 -1.50 -13.40
CA GLY A 117 16.16 -0.76 -13.03
C GLY A 117 17.38 -1.64 -13.02
N THR A 118 18.54 -0.99 -12.97
CA THR A 118 19.84 -1.65 -12.93
C THR A 118 20.08 -2.33 -11.59
N ALA A 119 20.34 -3.64 -11.63
CA ALA A 119 20.36 -4.51 -10.44
C ALA A 119 21.41 -4.13 -9.37
N ASP A 120 22.48 -3.42 -9.75
CA ASP A 120 23.59 -3.06 -8.87
C ASP A 120 23.48 -1.62 -8.27
N ASP A 121 22.46 -0.83 -8.66
CA ASP A 121 22.33 0.57 -8.26
C ASP A 121 20.97 0.86 -7.59
N GLY A 122 20.81 0.33 -6.37
CA GLY A 122 19.56 0.38 -5.63
C GLY A 122 19.66 0.46 -4.12
N GLY A 123 18.51 0.62 -3.46
CA GLY A 123 18.35 0.70 -2.02
C GLY A 123 16.92 0.37 -1.59
N ARG A 124 16.73 0.08 -0.30
CA ARG A 124 15.40 -0.13 0.26
C ARG A 124 14.78 1.20 0.65
N ALA A 125 13.47 1.35 0.41
CA ALA A 125 12.71 2.51 0.87
C ALA A 125 11.21 2.19 0.95
N CYS A 126 10.51 2.83 1.88
CA CYS A 126 9.06 2.74 1.98
C CYS A 126 8.32 3.49 0.86
N THR A 127 8.94 4.55 0.32
CA THR A 127 8.42 5.31 -0.81
C THR A 127 9.37 5.23 -1.99
N PRO A 128 8.86 5.18 -3.24
CA PRO A 128 9.70 5.14 -4.44
C PRO A 128 10.60 6.37 -4.51
N PRO A 129 11.95 6.21 -4.54
CA PRO A 129 12.84 7.28 -4.94
C PRO A 129 12.55 7.77 -6.36
N ASP A 130 12.82 9.05 -6.63
CA ASP A 130 12.66 9.62 -7.98
C ASP A 130 13.56 8.89 -8.99
N GLY A 131 12.97 8.42 -10.10
CA GLY A 131 13.71 7.71 -11.16
C GLY A 131 14.13 6.30 -10.75
N SER A 132 13.27 5.59 -10.01
CA SER A 132 13.51 4.21 -9.63
C SER A 132 12.34 3.28 -9.98
N ALA A 133 12.67 2.00 -10.15
CA ALA A 133 11.76 0.91 -10.42
C ALA A 133 11.82 -0.16 -9.32
N PRO A 134 10.73 -0.89 -9.04
CA PRO A 134 10.70 -1.96 -8.04
C PRO A 134 11.20 -3.30 -8.59
N VAL A 135 11.52 -3.37 -9.89
CA VAL A 135 11.97 -4.59 -10.57
C VAL A 135 13.38 -4.36 -11.08
N ALA A 136 14.28 -5.28 -10.77
CA ALA A 136 15.65 -5.26 -11.29
C ALA A 136 15.75 -5.99 -12.63
N GLY A 137 16.89 -5.81 -13.29
CA GLY A 137 17.32 -6.66 -14.41
C GLY A 137 17.43 -5.94 -15.74
N ASP A 138 17.30 -4.61 -15.75
CA ASP A 138 17.56 -3.82 -16.94
C ASP A 138 19.05 -3.89 -17.32
N CYS A 139 19.31 -4.31 -18.56
CA CYS A 139 20.64 -4.43 -19.16
C CYS A 139 21.04 -3.19 -20.00
N ASP A 140 20.11 -2.30 -20.33
CA ASP A 140 20.35 -1.00 -20.98
C ASP A 140 19.40 0.11 -20.48
N ASP A 141 19.69 0.65 -19.30
CA ASP A 141 19.03 1.77 -18.60
C ASP A 141 19.01 3.12 -19.37
N GLY A 142 19.48 3.12 -20.62
CA GLY A 142 19.36 4.24 -21.55
C GLY A 142 18.27 4.03 -22.61
N ASN A 143 17.60 2.88 -22.64
CA ASN A 143 16.71 2.47 -23.70
C ASN A 143 15.50 1.64 -23.23
N ARG A 144 14.37 2.33 -23.10
CA ARG A 144 13.04 1.82 -22.66
C ARG A 144 12.45 0.61 -23.40
N THR A 145 13.14 0.10 -24.42
CA THR A 145 12.73 -1.08 -25.18
C THR A 145 13.63 -2.27 -24.94
N ILE A 146 14.60 -2.15 -24.02
CA ILE A 146 15.54 -3.20 -23.64
C ILE A 146 15.35 -3.43 -22.15
N HIS A 147 14.65 -4.50 -21.78
CA HIS A 147 14.32 -4.83 -20.40
C HIS A 147 13.79 -6.27 -20.31
N PRO A 148 13.78 -6.92 -19.12
CA PRO A 148 13.34 -8.31 -18.94
C PRO A 148 12.05 -8.79 -19.61
N ASP A 149 11.05 -7.90 -19.77
CA ASP A 149 9.77 -8.22 -20.41
C ASP A 149 9.68 -7.81 -21.90
N ALA A 150 10.78 -7.40 -22.53
CA ALA A 150 10.79 -6.97 -23.92
C ALA A 150 10.64 -8.18 -24.86
N GLU A 151 10.29 -7.90 -26.12
CA GLU A 151 10.31 -8.93 -27.18
C GLU A 151 11.69 -8.93 -27.83
N GLU A 152 12.32 -10.10 -27.89
CA GLU A 152 13.57 -10.28 -28.63
C GLU A 152 13.42 -9.99 -30.12
N VAL A 153 14.38 -9.23 -30.66
CA VAL A 153 14.46 -8.90 -32.08
C VAL A 153 15.82 -9.32 -32.61
N CYS A 154 15.85 -9.82 -33.85
CA CYS A 154 17.12 -10.19 -34.51
C CYS A 154 17.90 -8.94 -34.96
N ASP A 155 18.53 -8.23 -34.02
CA ASP A 155 19.30 -7.01 -34.24
C ASP A 155 20.71 -7.01 -33.60
N ASN A 156 21.13 -8.14 -33.01
CA ASN A 156 22.38 -8.37 -32.27
C ASN A 156 22.45 -7.67 -30.90
N ILE A 157 21.29 -7.35 -30.33
CA ILE A 157 21.13 -6.84 -28.97
C ILE A 157 20.33 -7.88 -28.19
N ASP A 158 20.62 -8.01 -26.91
CA ASP A 158 19.79 -8.74 -25.94
C ASP A 158 18.70 -7.75 -25.49
N ASN A 159 17.50 -7.83 -26.07
CA ASN A 159 16.41 -6.91 -25.80
C ASN A 159 15.65 -7.28 -24.52
N ASP A 160 15.54 -8.56 -24.19
CA ASP A 160 14.80 -9.13 -23.07
C ASP A 160 15.70 -9.44 -21.86
N CYS A 161 16.98 -9.08 -21.94
CA CYS A 161 17.96 -9.15 -20.87
C CYS A 161 18.09 -10.57 -20.26
N ASP A 162 17.83 -11.64 -21.01
CA ASP A 162 17.95 -13.02 -20.54
C ASP A 162 19.39 -13.57 -20.61
N GLY A 163 20.30 -12.82 -21.23
CA GLY A 163 21.70 -13.16 -21.44
C GLY A 163 21.99 -13.92 -22.75
N ARG A 164 21.00 -14.06 -23.63
CA ARG A 164 21.15 -14.60 -24.99
C ARG A 164 20.99 -13.49 -26.01
N ILE A 165 21.50 -13.73 -27.22
CA ILE A 165 21.43 -12.78 -28.32
C ILE A 165 20.97 -13.52 -29.56
N ASP A 166 19.94 -12.99 -30.22
CA ASP A 166 19.47 -13.42 -31.54
C ASP A 166 19.37 -14.95 -31.71
N ALA A 167 20.23 -15.52 -32.55
CA ALA A 167 20.20 -16.92 -32.96
C ALA A 167 20.57 -17.90 -31.83
N GLU A 168 21.06 -17.39 -30.71
CA GLU A 168 21.30 -18.15 -29.48
C GLU A 168 20.09 -18.08 -28.53
N ASP A 169 19.06 -17.30 -28.88
CA ASP A 169 17.83 -17.15 -28.13
C ASP A 169 16.66 -17.98 -28.70
N ASP A 170 16.02 -18.73 -27.80
CA ASP A 170 14.86 -19.56 -28.09
C ASP A 170 13.54 -18.78 -27.95
N SER A 171 13.56 -17.56 -27.39
CA SER A 171 12.40 -16.66 -27.22
C SER A 171 11.99 -15.98 -28.55
N ILE A 172 12.91 -15.89 -29.51
CA ILE A 172 12.65 -15.34 -30.86
C ILE A 172 11.69 -16.25 -31.64
N ASP A 173 10.69 -15.65 -32.29
CA ASP A 173 9.90 -16.36 -33.31
C ASP A 173 10.85 -16.80 -34.44
N GLN A 174 11.20 -18.09 -34.45
CA GLN A 174 12.09 -18.66 -35.46
C GLN A 174 11.56 -18.50 -36.90
N ALA A 175 10.30 -18.10 -37.10
CA ALA A 175 9.79 -17.68 -38.41
C ALA A 175 10.41 -16.37 -38.92
N LEU A 176 10.94 -15.52 -38.04
CA LEU A 176 11.68 -14.30 -38.36
C LEU A 176 13.17 -14.58 -38.63
N LEU A 177 13.69 -15.71 -38.17
CA LEU A 177 14.99 -16.26 -38.57
C LEU A 177 14.87 -16.83 -39.99
N THR A 178 14.75 -15.96 -41.00
CA THR A 178 14.75 -16.38 -42.41
C THR A 178 15.97 -17.24 -42.69
N THR A 179 15.76 -18.55 -42.71
CA THR A 179 16.81 -19.51 -43.03
C THR A 179 17.06 -19.40 -44.53
N PHE A 180 18.11 -18.67 -44.90
CA PHE A 180 18.59 -18.69 -46.28
C PHE A 180 19.16 -20.06 -46.58
N TYR A 181 18.41 -20.89 -47.30
CA TYR A 181 19.00 -22.05 -47.97
C TYR A 181 19.81 -21.53 -49.16
N ALA A 182 21.09 -21.91 -49.23
CA ALA A 182 21.90 -21.65 -50.42
C ALA A 182 21.27 -22.40 -51.60
N ASP A 183 20.69 -21.65 -52.53
CA ASP A 183 20.23 -22.15 -53.81
C ASP A 183 21.43 -22.74 -54.56
N THR A 184 21.54 -24.06 -54.51
CA THR A 184 22.70 -24.79 -55.05
C THR A 184 22.43 -25.24 -56.49
N ASP A 185 21.18 -25.21 -56.94
CA ASP A 185 20.74 -25.66 -58.26
C ASP A 185 20.09 -24.57 -59.14
N GLY A 186 19.82 -23.38 -58.61
CA GLY A 186 19.55 -22.18 -59.40
C GLY A 186 18.14 -22.12 -60.01
N ASP A 187 17.14 -22.76 -59.43
CA ASP A 187 15.85 -23.03 -60.09
C ASP A 187 14.64 -22.20 -59.62
N GLY A 188 14.90 -21.00 -59.10
CA GLY A 188 13.88 -20.03 -58.65
C GLY A 188 12.68 -19.79 -59.57
#